data_AF-A0A2S8UKB6-F1
#
_entry.id   AF-A0A2S8UKB6-F1
#
_cell.length_a   1.000
_cell.length_b   1.000
_cell.length_c   1.000
_cell.angle_alpha   90.00
_cell.angle_beta   90.00
_cell.angle_gamma   90.00
#
_symmetry.space_group_name_H-M   'P 1'
#
loop_
_entity.id
_entity.type
_entity.pdbx_description
1 polymer ?
#
loop_
_entity_poly.entity_id
_entity_poly.type
_entity_poly.pdbx_seq_one_letter_code
_entity_poly.pdbx_strand_id
1 'polypeptide(L)'
;MADTMSRTDAATTLLRTLLGAVGRVGRGIRWYMTTLMGDTAYATYVAHHRRQHPDEEPLTERQFWRQRMDDQDRNPGARCC
;
A
#
# COMPACT_ATOMS: atom_id res chain seq x y z
N MET A 1 -29.34 -16.86 36.34
CA MET A 1 -29.70 -16.18 35.07
C MET A 1 -28.79 -14.98 34.74
N ALA A 2 -27.73 -14.68 35.52
CA ALA A 2 -26.75 -13.63 35.21
C ALA A 2 -25.49 -14.16 34.46
N ASP A 3 -25.17 -15.45 34.66
CA ASP A 3 -24.00 -16.11 34.07
C ASP A 3 -24.03 -16.19 32.53
N THR A 4 -25.22 -16.37 31.95
CA THR A 4 -25.42 -16.48 30.50
C THR A 4 -25.22 -15.15 29.76
N MET A 5 -25.52 -14.01 30.41
CA MET A 5 -25.34 -12.67 29.84
C MET A 5 -23.86 -12.32 29.77
N SER A 6 -23.10 -12.55 30.85
CA SER A 6 -21.66 -12.27 30.91
C SER A 6 -20.83 -13.08 29.90
N ARG A 7 -21.23 -14.32 29.61
CA ARG A 7 -20.56 -15.16 28.59
C ARG A 7 -20.76 -14.61 27.17
N THR A 8 -21.89 -13.98 26.89
CA THR A 8 -22.25 -13.45 25.56
C THR A 8 -21.53 -12.11 25.29
N ASP A 9 -21.38 -11.26 26.32
CA ASP A 9 -20.63 -10.00 26.22
C ASP A 9 -19.11 -10.24 26.09
N ALA A 10 -18.59 -11.25 26.79
CA ALA A 10 -17.21 -11.69 26.63
C ALA A 10 -16.96 -12.22 25.20
N ALA A 11 -17.86 -13.06 24.68
CA ALA A 11 -17.75 -13.62 23.33
C ALA A 11 -17.81 -12.53 22.24
N THR A 12 -18.69 -11.54 22.37
CA THR A 12 -18.82 -10.45 21.40
C THR A 12 -17.62 -9.49 21.44
N THR A 13 -17.06 -9.22 22.61
CA THR A 13 -15.83 -8.42 22.75
C THR A 13 -14.65 -9.12 22.08
N LEU A 14 -14.48 -10.42 22.33
CA LEU A 14 -13.45 -11.23 21.68
C LEU A 14 -13.62 -11.23 20.16
N LEU A 15 -14.84 -11.44 19.66
CA LEU A 15 -15.12 -11.40 18.22
C LEU A 15 -14.74 -10.05 17.61
N ARG A 16 -15.10 -8.92 18.24
CA ARG A 16 -14.73 -7.58 17.74
C ARG A 16 -13.21 -7.36 17.73
N THR A 17 -12.50 -7.79 18.77
CA THR A 17 -11.04 -7.67 18.81
C THR A 17 -10.36 -8.52 17.72
N LEU A 18 -10.87 -9.73 17.48
CA LEU A 18 -10.39 -10.61 16.42
C LEU A 18 -10.68 -10.03 15.03
N LEU A 19 -11.88 -9.53 14.78
CA LEU A 19 -12.24 -8.84 13.54
C LEU A 19 -11.34 -7.63 13.28
N GLY A 20 -11.07 -6.83 14.31
CA GLY A 20 -10.15 -5.70 14.23
C GLY A 20 -8.71 -6.13 13.91
N ALA A 21 -8.24 -7.21 14.54
CA ALA A 21 -6.90 -7.76 14.27
C ALA A 21 -6.78 -8.27 12.84
N VAL A 22 -7.77 -9.03 12.34
CA VAL A 22 -7.82 -9.52 10.95
C VAL A 22 -7.82 -8.35 9.97
N GLY A 23 -8.61 -7.30 10.23
CA GLY A 23 -8.61 -6.10 9.39
C GLY A 23 -7.25 -5.42 9.30
N ARG A 24 -6.51 -5.35 10.42
CA ARG A 24 -5.14 -4.79 10.44
C ARG A 24 -4.16 -5.65 9.64
N VAL A 25 -4.21 -6.98 9.81
CA VAL A 25 -3.36 -7.91 9.07
C VAL A 25 -3.65 -7.82 7.56
N GLY A 26 -4.94 -7.83 7.18
CA GLY A 26 -5.35 -7.71 5.79
C GLY A 26 -4.88 -6.41 5.14
N ARG A 27 -4.92 -5.28 5.86
CA ARG A 27 -4.37 -3.99 5.38
C ARG A 27 -2.86 -4.05 5.18
N GLY A 28 -2.13 -4.71 6.07
CA GLY A 28 -0.68 -4.92 5.92
C GLY A 28 -0.33 -5.75 4.70
N ILE A 29 -1.04 -6.86 4.47
CA ILE A 29 -0.87 -7.71 3.29
C ILE A 29 -1.17 -6.92 2.01
N ARG A 30 -2.28 -6.16 1.98
CA ARG A 30 -2.64 -5.28 0.86
C ARG A 30 -1.50 -4.31 0.56
N TRP A 31 -1.00 -3.58 1.58
CA TRP A 31 0.10 -2.63 1.43
C TRP A 31 1.36 -3.28 0.87
N TYR A 32 1.73 -4.45 1.38
CA TYR A 32 2.90 -5.20 0.92
C TYR A 32 2.76 -5.61 -0.54
N MET A 33 1.62 -6.18 -0.92
CA MET A 33 1.34 -6.61 -2.29
C MET A 33 1.31 -5.43 -3.26
N THR A 34 0.65 -4.33 -2.93
CA THR A 34 0.61 -3.12 -3.78
C THR A 34 1.99 -2.48 -3.92
N THR A 35 2.81 -2.54 -2.87
CA THR A 35 4.17 -2.01 -2.91
C THR A 35 5.07 -2.87 -3.79
N LEU A 36 4.98 -4.20 -3.66
CA LEU A 36 5.74 -5.15 -4.48
C LEU A 36 5.38 -5.10 -5.95
N MET A 37 4.08 -5.02 -6.28
CA MET A 37 3.61 -4.93 -7.67
C MET A 37 3.95 -3.59 -8.32
N GLY A 38 4.39 -2.59 -7.54
CA GLY A 38 4.72 -1.27 -8.04
C GLY A 38 3.51 -0.35 -8.20
N ASP A 39 2.32 -0.74 -7.72
CA ASP A 39 1.12 0.12 -7.71
C ASP A 39 1.37 1.41 -6.92
N THR A 40 2.29 1.39 -5.94
CA THR A 40 2.66 2.55 -5.12
C THR A 40 3.82 3.36 -5.69
N ALA A 41 4.31 3.05 -6.90
CA ALA A 41 5.49 3.70 -7.48
C ALA A 41 5.31 5.22 -7.61
N TYR A 42 4.14 5.67 -8.10
CA TYR A 42 3.85 7.11 -8.23
C TYR A 42 3.78 7.81 -6.87
N ALA A 43 3.07 7.23 -5.89
CA ALA A 43 2.98 7.80 -4.55
C ALA A 43 4.36 7.90 -3.87
N THR A 44 5.23 6.90 -4.09
CA THR A 44 6.61 6.90 -3.61
C THR A 44 7.43 7.97 -4.30
N TYR A 45 7.28 8.14 -5.62
CA TYR A 45 7.90 9.23 -6.38
C TYR A 45 7.50 10.60 -5.84
N VAL A 46 6.20 10.86 -5.64
CA VAL A 46 5.73 12.16 -5.12
C VAL A 46 6.25 12.40 -3.70
N ALA A 47 6.25 11.38 -2.84
CA ALA A 47 6.79 11.50 -1.48
C ALA A 47 8.29 11.82 -1.48
N HIS A 48 9.06 11.20 -2.39
CA HIS A 48 10.47 11.51 -2.58
C HIS A 48 10.68 12.91 -3.17
N HIS A 49 9.91 13.26 -4.20
CA HIS A 49 9.96 14.55 -4.87
C HIS A 49 9.72 15.70 -3.89
N ARG A 50 8.66 15.62 -3.08
CA ARG A 50 8.36 16.66 -2.08
C ARG A 50 9.44 16.81 -1.01
N ARG A 51 10.23 15.76 -0.75
CA ARG A 51 11.35 15.82 0.21
C ARG A 51 12.60 16.43 -0.38
N GLN A 52 12.89 16.16 -1.66
CA GLN A 52 14.11 16.62 -2.34
C GLN A 52 13.92 17.96 -3.06
N HIS A 53 12.71 18.21 -3.56
CA HIS A 53 12.31 19.35 -4.37
C HIS A 53 11.00 19.93 -3.82
N PRO A 54 11.05 20.64 -2.67
CA PRO A 54 9.86 21.20 -2.05
C PRO A 54 9.22 22.34 -2.87
N ASP A 55 10.01 23.02 -3.71
CA ASP A 55 9.59 24.18 -4.50
C ASP A 55 9.15 23.84 -5.94
N GLU A 56 9.24 22.56 -6.33
CA GLU A 56 8.89 22.10 -7.66
C GLU A 56 7.65 21.21 -7.62
N GLU A 57 6.75 21.38 -8.59
CA GLU A 57 5.56 20.55 -8.70
C GLU A 57 5.94 19.18 -9.30
N PRO A 58 5.60 18.05 -8.65
CA PRO A 58 5.88 16.73 -9.19
C PRO A 58 5.17 16.49 -10.54
N LEU A 59 5.74 15.59 -11.34
CA LEU A 59 5.11 15.14 -12.58
C LEU A 59 3.70 14.59 -12.32
N THR A 60 2.80 14.78 -13.29
CA THR A 60 1.50 14.10 -13.23
C THR A 60 1.69 12.58 -13.35
N GLU A 61 0.76 11.80 -12.81
CA GLU A 61 0.82 10.34 -12.81
C GLU A 61 1.03 9.75 -14.22
N ARG A 62 0.29 10.28 -15.21
CA ARG A 62 0.43 9.83 -16.61
C ARG A 62 1.82 10.13 -17.19
N GLN A 63 2.39 11.28 -16.86
CA GLN A 63 3.75 11.65 -17.31
C GLN A 63 4.80 10.76 -16.66
N PHE A 64 4.66 10.49 -15.36
CA PHE A 64 5.55 9.58 -14.63
C PHE A 64 5.58 8.19 -15.28
N TRP A 65 4.42 7.60 -15.55
CA TRP A 65 4.37 6.28 -16.19
C TRP A 65 4.93 6.27 -17.61
N ARG A 66 4.66 7.32 -18.40
CA ARG A 66 5.24 7.45 -19.73
C ARG A 66 6.77 7.50 -19.67
N GLN A 67 7.32 8.40 -18.85
CA GLN A 67 8.76 8.52 -18.68
C GLN A 67 9.40 7.22 -18.21
N ARG A 68 8.77 6.52 -17.26
CA ARG A 68 9.24 5.22 -16.77
C ARG A 68 9.28 4.16 -17.87
N MET A 69 8.28 4.11 -18.75
CA MET A 69 8.27 3.20 -19.90
C MET A 69 9.35 3.58 -20.91
N ASP A 70 9.48 4.87 -21.24
CA ASP A 70 10.52 5.37 -22.14
C ASP A 70 11.92 5.06 -21.61
N ASP A 71 12.12 5.12 -20.28
CA ASP A 71 13.38 4.77 -19.63
C ASP A 71 13.67 3.26 -19.71
N GLN A 72 12.65 2.42 -19.61
CA GLN A 72 12.77 0.97 -19.77
C GLN A 72 13.04 0.57 -21.22
N ASP A 73 12.41 1.24 -22.18
CA ASP A 73 12.64 1.01 -23.60
C ASP A 73 14.05 1.46 -24.01
N ARG A 74 14.53 2.60 -23.48
CA ARG A 74 15.89 3.09 -23.70
C ARG A 74 16.96 2.24 -23.00
N ASN A 75 16.63 1.68 -21.83
CA ASN A 75 17.55 0.85 -21.03
C ASN A 75 16.92 -0.52 -20.76
N PRO A 76 16.81 -1.40 -21.77
CA PRO A 76 16.09 -2.66 -21.65
C PRO A 76 16.74 -3.70 -20.71
N GLY A 77 17.83 -3.33 -20.03
CA GLY A 77 18.61 -4.22 -19.17
C GLY A 77 19.30 -5.33 -19.96
N ALA A 78 19.84 -6.32 -19.25
CA ALA A 78 20.30 -7.55 -19.87
C ALA A 78 19.09 -8.36 -20.35
N ARG A 79 18.60 -8.07 -21.56
CA ARG A 79 17.68 -8.98 -22.23
C ARG A 79 18.50 -10.14 -22.77
N CYS A 80 18.03 -11.37 -22.53
CA CYS A 80 18.52 -12.52 -23.25
C CYS A 80 18.15 -12.30 -24.72
N CYS A 81 19.13 -11.83 -25.49
CA CYS A 81 19.13 -12.02 -26.93
C CYS A 81 19.45 -13.48 -27.23
#